data_AF-A0A2E3C7N6-F1
#
_entry.id   AF-A0A2E3C7N6-F1
#
_cell.length_a   1.000
_cell.length_b   1.000
_cell.length_c   1.000
_cell.angle_alpha   90.00
_cell.angle_beta   90.00
_cell.angle_gamma   90.00
#
_symmetry.space_group_name_H-M   'P 1'
#
loop_
_entity.id
_entity.type
_entity.pdbx_description
1 polymer ?
#
loop_
_entity_poly.entity_id
_entity_poly.type
_entity_poly.pdbx_seq_one_letter_code
_entity_poly.pdbx_strand_id
1 'polypeptide(L)'
;MPVHCPTCEAAVEATAKFCLQCGHDLLVIGPITSTGHDVRQLKELIRSRTDLAMADKFDLIAKIEDGANPIELGLAAASEEDAAIALAAESAQQATSESPTEAVSSAVTSALSGGITRNPAAAAAAAAISHETNAWSLVSGGKVDLNSPAFLQAMELGMEASHHIHDIAAGGIEALSSEDLKAIPVLKPPKKSFCPKCGSDIHAHTMLQWRKWRDHSGEVVQLQTQAGMETAIIQTAAHYLASIDALELQVQELQAALDAADPDAVKEAMAIEFDNEIRAEISAELEAALRDQIEEEIRAELVASRTISSLAGTVSRPMGTTFRPKSTPAAKPTPKKKEEKTETKEEKTETKEEKSEPKEEKSEPKEEKSEPKEEKKEPEKKSAAQMMFGGGRQKVSFEGDEGDKPQWFLDNALHTIYDPHGTGKELKPRTILARSSDGNVRVQDVVRIYGEQGIDGLSELAWTSPLTQYIIEAYDTC
;
A
#
# COMPACT_ATOMS: atom_id res chain seq x y z
N MET A 1 -5.11 -21.48 -15.24
CA MET A 1 -6.59 -21.42 -15.14
C MET A 1 -7.03 -20.00 -14.79
N PRO A 2 -7.93 -19.41 -15.59
CA PRO A 2 -8.04 -19.71 -17.02
C PRO A 2 -8.33 -18.44 -17.84
N VAL A 3 -8.51 -18.66 -19.14
CA VAL A 3 -9.15 -17.72 -20.04
C VAL A 3 -10.55 -17.30 -19.53
N HIS A 4 -10.99 -16.11 -19.90
CA HIS A 4 -12.10 -15.39 -19.26
C HIS A 4 -13.34 -15.41 -20.15
N CYS A 5 -14.52 -15.29 -19.54
CA CYS A 5 -15.75 -15.06 -20.29
C CYS A 5 -15.75 -13.62 -20.84
N PRO A 6 -15.99 -13.41 -22.15
CA PRO A 6 -16.01 -12.06 -22.75
C PRO A 6 -17.17 -11.17 -22.26
N THR A 7 -18.12 -11.71 -21.50
CA THR A 7 -19.32 -10.98 -21.03
C THR A 7 -19.31 -10.64 -19.54
N CYS A 8 -18.65 -11.46 -18.71
CA CYS A 8 -18.64 -11.27 -17.25
C CYS A 8 -17.25 -11.41 -16.62
N GLU A 9 -16.20 -11.59 -17.43
CA GLU A 9 -14.79 -11.73 -17.01
C GLU A 9 -14.49 -12.90 -16.06
N ALA A 10 -15.50 -13.72 -15.74
CA ALA A 10 -15.33 -14.90 -14.91
C ALA A 10 -14.41 -15.93 -15.57
N ALA A 11 -13.59 -16.57 -14.75
CA ALA A 11 -12.80 -17.74 -15.09
C ALA A 11 -13.64 -18.83 -15.76
N VAL A 12 -13.30 -19.22 -17.00
CA VAL A 12 -13.92 -20.34 -17.73
C VAL A 12 -12.85 -21.23 -18.36
N GLU A 13 -13.02 -22.55 -18.35
CA GLU A 13 -12.08 -23.45 -19.04
C GLU A 13 -12.02 -23.16 -20.54
N ALA A 14 -10.84 -23.26 -21.17
CA ALA A 14 -10.67 -22.95 -22.60
C ALA A 14 -11.44 -23.88 -23.56
N THR A 15 -11.95 -24.99 -23.03
CA THR A 15 -12.79 -25.99 -23.71
C THR A 15 -14.27 -25.92 -23.30
N ALA A 16 -14.63 -25.04 -22.36
CA ALA A 16 -16.00 -24.88 -21.90
C ALA A 16 -16.92 -24.40 -23.04
N LYS A 17 -18.15 -24.94 -23.06
CA LYS A 17 -19.18 -24.56 -24.04
C LYS A 17 -20.02 -23.38 -23.57
N PHE A 18 -20.19 -23.22 -22.25
CA PHE A 18 -20.97 -22.16 -21.63
C PHE A 18 -20.22 -21.59 -20.43
N CYS A 19 -20.33 -20.29 -20.18
CA CYS A 19 -19.88 -19.71 -18.93
C CYS A 19 -20.84 -20.09 -17.79
N LEU A 20 -20.34 -20.76 -16.76
CA LEU A 20 -21.14 -21.18 -15.61
C LEU A 20 -21.71 -20.01 -14.78
N GLN A 21 -21.10 -18.82 -14.88
CA GLN A 21 -21.46 -17.65 -14.08
C GLN A 21 -22.56 -16.78 -14.72
N CYS A 22 -22.58 -16.65 -16.05
CA CYS A 22 -23.51 -15.77 -16.76
C CYS A 22 -24.35 -16.46 -17.85
N GLY A 23 -24.12 -17.75 -18.10
CA GLY A 23 -24.82 -18.52 -19.14
C GLY A 23 -24.41 -18.19 -20.58
N HIS A 24 -23.40 -17.33 -20.79
CA HIS A 24 -22.92 -16.96 -22.13
C HIS A 24 -22.43 -18.18 -22.92
N ASP A 25 -22.84 -18.28 -24.18
CA ASP A 25 -22.47 -19.36 -25.10
C ASP A 25 -21.07 -19.11 -25.68
N LEU A 26 -20.09 -19.83 -25.12
CA LEU A 26 -18.70 -19.79 -25.55
C LEU A 26 -18.51 -20.45 -26.93
N LEU A 27 -19.53 -21.12 -27.50
CA LEU A 27 -19.51 -21.58 -28.89
C LEU A 27 -19.69 -20.43 -29.89
N VAL A 28 -20.36 -19.33 -29.53
CA VAL A 28 -20.59 -18.17 -30.42
C VAL A 28 -19.46 -17.15 -30.30
N ILE A 29 -19.11 -16.73 -29.08
CA ILE A 29 -17.96 -15.86 -28.81
C ILE A 29 -17.06 -16.58 -27.83
N GLY A 30 -15.85 -16.94 -28.27
CA GLY A 30 -14.93 -17.78 -27.52
C GLY A 30 -14.45 -17.14 -26.21
N PRO A 31 -13.84 -17.95 -25.31
CA PRO A 31 -13.16 -17.40 -24.15
C PRO A 31 -11.95 -16.55 -24.59
N ILE A 32 -11.62 -15.55 -23.79
CA ILE A 32 -10.55 -14.57 -24.09
C ILE A 32 -9.37 -14.73 -23.14
N THR A 33 -8.15 -14.46 -23.60
CA THR A 33 -6.97 -14.37 -22.70
C THR A 33 -7.12 -13.18 -21.73
N SER A 34 -6.26 -13.13 -20.71
CA SER A 34 -6.03 -11.94 -19.84
C SER A 34 -5.94 -10.62 -20.63
N THR A 35 -5.33 -10.67 -21.81
CA THR A 35 -5.14 -9.52 -22.72
C THR A 35 -6.34 -9.24 -23.65
N GLY A 36 -7.48 -9.91 -23.46
CA GLY A 36 -8.70 -9.71 -24.26
C GLY A 36 -8.75 -10.45 -25.61
N HIS A 37 -7.67 -11.10 -26.05
CA HIS A 37 -7.63 -11.82 -27.33
C HIS A 37 -8.44 -13.14 -27.31
N ASP A 38 -9.26 -13.39 -28.32
CA ASP A 38 -10.03 -14.64 -28.49
C ASP A 38 -9.11 -15.85 -28.68
N VAL A 39 -9.22 -16.80 -27.77
CA VAL A 39 -8.44 -18.04 -27.70
C VAL A 39 -8.59 -18.89 -28.97
N ARG A 40 -9.73 -18.86 -29.64
CA ARG A 40 -9.94 -19.59 -30.90
C ARG A 40 -9.22 -18.96 -32.07
N GLN A 41 -9.22 -17.63 -32.14
CA GLN A 41 -8.50 -16.89 -33.18
C GLN A 41 -7.00 -17.13 -33.02
N LEU A 42 -6.47 -17.06 -31.79
CA LEU A 42 -5.07 -17.38 -31.50
C LEU A 42 -4.70 -18.83 -31.87
N LYS A 43 -5.55 -19.81 -31.54
CA LYS A 43 -5.33 -21.22 -31.95
C LYS A 43 -5.30 -21.37 -33.47
N GLU A 44 -6.13 -20.65 -34.21
CA GLU A 44 -6.14 -20.71 -35.66
C GLU A 44 -4.91 -20.03 -36.28
N LEU A 45 -4.49 -18.89 -35.72
CA LEU A 45 -3.23 -18.22 -36.09
C LEU A 45 -2.04 -19.17 -35.91
N ILE A 46 -1.92 -19.87 -34.76
CA ILE A 46 -0.85 -20.85 -34.53
C ILE A 46 -0.91 -22.03 -35.52
N ARG A 47 -2.11 -22.54 -35.84
CA ARG A 47 -2.25 -23.61 -36.85
C ARG A 47 -1.78 -23.14 -38.23
N SER A 48 -2.14 -21.91 -38.61
CA SER A 48 -1.82 -21.33 -39.92
C SER A 48 -0.33 -21.00 -40.12
N ARG A 49 0.42 -20.71 -39.05
CA ARG A 49 1.86 -20.42 -39.11
C ARG A 49 2.67 -21.58 -39.71
N THR A 50 3.27 -21.40 -40.88
CA THR A 50 4.09 -22.45 -41.54
C THR A 50 5.54 -22.51 -41.03
N ASP A 51 5.93 -21.51 -40.24
CA ASP A 51 7.25 -21.31 -39.62
C ASP A 51 7.49 -22.17 -38.36
N LEU A 52 6.43 -22.72 -37.75
CA LEU A 52 6.49 -23.51 -36.51
C LEU A 52 6.36 -25.01 -36.77
N ALA A 53 7.12 -25.83 -36.03
CA ALA A 53 6.95 -27.27 -36.07
C ALA A 53 5.61 -27.67 -35.40
N MET A 54 5.08 -28.84 -35.76
CA MET A 54 3.80 -29.32 -35.19
C MET A 54 3.85 -29.45 -33.66
N ALA A 55 5.00 -29.80 -33.07
CA ALA A 55 5.19 -29.83 -31.62
C ALA A 55 5.02 -28.44 -30.99
N ASP A 56 5.78 -27.45 -31.47
CA ASP A 56 5.74 -26.06 -30.98
C ASP A 56 4.32 -25.47 -31.08
N LYS A 57 3.56 -25.83 -32.13
CA LYS A 57 2.15 -25.45 -32.27
C LYS A 57 1.27 -26.00 -31.16
N PHE A 58 1.42 -27.28 -30.79
CA PHE A 58 0.67 -27.85 -29.67
C PHE A 58 1.06 -27.20 -28.34
N ASP A 59 2.35 -26.95 -28.12
CA ASP A 59 2.85 -26.32 -26.89
C ASP A 59 2.36 -24.87 -26.75
N LEU A 60 2.32 -24.09 -27.84
CA LEU A 60 1.77 -22.73 -27.83
C LEU A 60 0.24 -22.72 -27.63
N ILE A 61 -0.47 -23.69 -28.22
CA ILE A 61 -1.91 -23.85 -28.00
C ILE A 61 -2.21 -24.18 -26.53
N ALA A 62 -1.46 -25.10 -25.92
CA ALA A 62 -1.61 -25.45 -24.51
C ALA A 62 -1.35 -24.24 -23.59
N LYS A 63 -0.27 -23.49 -23.81
CA LYS A 63 0.05 -22.27 -23.06
C LYS A 63 -1.09 -21.25 -23.09
N ILE A 64 -1.75 -21.06 -24.23
CA ILE A 64 -2.91 -20.14 -24.35
C ILE A 64 -4.15 -20.71 -23.67
N GLU A 65 -4.39 -22.03 -23.75
CA GLU A 65 -5.49 -22.69 -23.03
C GLU A 65 -5.35 -22.53 -21.51
N ASP A 66 -4.12 -22.56 -21.00
CA ASP A 66 -3.81 -22.32 -19.58
C ASP A 66 -3.92 -20.84 -19.15
N GLY A 67 -3.85 -19.91 -20.12
CA GLY A 67 -4.04 -18.47 -19.94
C GLY A 67 -2.80 -17.58 -20.16
N ALA A 68 -1.74 -18.08 -20.79
CA ALA A 68 -0.52 -17.30 -21.05
C ALA A 68 -0.77 -16.08 -21.96
N ASN A 69 0.00 -15.01 -21.73
CA ASN A 69 -0.13 -13.74 -22.47
C ASN A 69 0.33 -13.92 -23.93
N PRO A 70 -0.55 -13.71 -24.94
CA PRO A 70 -0.21 -13.91 -26.35
C PRO A 70 0.81 -12.89 -26.90
N ILE A 71 0.99 -11.76 -26.21
CA ILE A 71 2.01 -10.74 -26.53
C ILE A 71 3.41 -11.28 -26.19
N GLU A 72 3.61 -11.81 -24.97
CA GLU A 72 4.86 -12.45 -24.53
C GLU A 72 5.23 -13.68 -25.40
N LEU A 73 4.22 -14.39 -25.92
CA LEU A 73 4.42 -15.50 -26.85
C LEU A 73 4.73 -15.07 -28.29
N GLY A 74 4.80 -13.77 -28.60
CA GLY A 74 5.05 -13.26 -29.95
C GLY A 74 3.96 -13.59 -30.97
N LEU A 75 2.71 -13.73 -30.49
CA LEU A 75 1.53 -14.08 -31.30
C LEU A 75 0.60 -12.89 -31.53
N ALA A 76 0.58 -11.93 -30.60
CA ALA A 76 -0.07 -10.64 -30.72
C ALA A 76 0.97 -9.52 -30.59
N ALA A 77 0.73 -8.38 -31.25
CA ALA A 77 1.49 -7.17 -30.99
C ALA A 77 0.98 -6.49 -29.71
N ALA A 78 1.89 -5.88 -28.95
CA ALA A 78 1.52 -4.89 -27.95
C ALA A 78 0.85 -3.68 -28.62
N SER A 79 0.01 -2.94 -27.89
CA SER A 79 -0.45 -1.62 -28.35
C SER A 79 0.77 -0.68 -28.55
N GLU A 80 0.68 0.40 -29.32
CA GLU A 80 1.82 1.32 -29.49
C GLU A 80 2.28 1.94 -28.15
N GLU A 81 1.35 2.05 -27.19
CA GLU A 81 1.60 2.53 -25.82
C GLU A 81 2.30 1.45 -24.97
N ASP A 82 1.82 0.20 -25.00
CA ASP A 82 2.46 -0.94 -24.32
C ASP A 82 3.81 -1.30 -24.94
N ALA A 83 3.97 -1.13 -26.26
CA ALA A 83 5.21 -1.34 -26.99
C ALA A 83 6.27 -0.30 -26.59
N ALA A 84 5.88 0.94 -26.31
CA ALA A 84 6.80 1.95 -25.77
C ALA A 84 7.28 1.59 -24.35
N ILE A 85 6.38 1.05 -23.50
CA ILE A 85 6.72 0.57 -22.15
C ILE A 85 7.61 -0.69 -22.23
N ALA A 86 7.30 -1.62 -23.12
CA ALA A 86 8.09 -2.83 -23.36
C ALA A 86 9.48 -2.49 -23.94
N LEU A 87 9.59 -1.54 -24.87
CA LEU A 87 10.87 -1.05 -25.39
C LEU A 87 11.70 -0.35 -24.31
N ALA A 88 11.07 0.37 -23.38
CA ALA A 88 11.75 0.94 -22.21
C ALA A 88 12.26 -0.17 -21.26
N ALA A 89 11.51 -1.26 -21.09
CA ALA A 89 11.90 -2.40 -20.28
C ALA A 89 12.99 -3.28 -20.95
N GLU A 90 12.89 -3.56 -22.25
CA GLU A 90 13.93 -4.25 -23.02
C GLU A 90 15.20 -3.42 -23.10
N SER A 91 15.12 -2.09 -23.25
CA SER A 91 16.30 -1.21 -23.17
C SER A 91 17.00 -1.28 -21.82
N ALA A 92 16.29 -1.60 -20.73
CA ALA A 92 16.87 -1.85 -19.41
C ALA A 92 17.44 -3.27 -19.25
N GLN A 93 16.95 -4.26 -20.02
CA GLN A 93 17.41 -5.66 -19.94
C GLN A 93 18.51 -6.00 -20.96
N GLN A 94 18.58 -5.29 -22.10
CA GLN A 94 19.54 -5.58 -23.18
C GLN A 94 20.93 -4.93 -22.95
N ALA A 95 21.12 -4.25 -21.82
CA ALA A 95 22.42 -3.76 -21.34
C ALA A 95 23.32 -4.90 -20.76
N THR A 96 23.15 -6.14 -21.19
CA THR A 96 24.02 -7.29 -20.86
C THR A 96 25.18 -7.40 -21.84
N SER A 97 26.10 -6.43 -21.79
CA SER A 97 27.48 -6.64 -22.22
C SER A 97 28.39 -5.90 -21.23
N GLU A 98 29.49 -6.54 -20.84
CA GLU A 98 30.35 -6.21 -19.68
C GLU A 98 30.54 -4.69 -19.47
N SER A 99 29.85 -4.16 -18.46
CA SER A 99 29.73 -2.74 -18.16
C SER A 99 29.83 -2.52 -16.64
N PRO A 100 30.22 -1.34 -16.14
CA PRO A 100 30.39 -1.11 -14.69
C PRO A 100 29.12 -1.30 -13.84
N THR A 101 27.97 -1.49 -14.47
CA THR A 101 26.62 -1.59 -13.90
C THR A 101 26.46 -2.67 -12.82
N GLU A 102 27.11 -3.83 -12.90
CA GLU A 102 27.00 -4.86 -11.84
C GLU A 102 27.65 -4.44 -10.51
N ALA A 103 28.78 -3.71 -10.56
CA ALA A 103 29.42 -3.19 -9.36
C ALA A 103 28.52 -2.15 -8.66
N VAL A 104 27.80 -1.34 -9.45
CA VAL A 104 26.82 -0.38 -8.91
C VAL A 104 25.59 -1.10 -8.36
N SER A 105 25.06 -2.13 -9.01
CA SER A 105 23.94 -2.93 -8.47
C SER A 105 24.28 -3.59 -7.12
N SER A 106 25.51 -4.09 -6.96
CA SER A 106 26.00 -4.61 -5.68
C SER A 106 26.14 -3.52 -4.62
N ALA A 107 26.70 -2.36 -4.97
CA ALA A 107 26.81 -1.20 -4.08
C ALA A 107 25.44 -0.63 -3.68
N VAL A 108 24.48 -0.56 -4.60
CA VAL A 108 23.08 -0.16 -4.39
C VAL A 108 22.41 -1.12 -3.40
N THR A 109 22.53 -2.42 -3.62
CA THR A 109 21.93 -3.43 -2.72
C THR A 109 22.55 -3.37 -1.33
N SER A 110 23.86 -3.16 -1.22
CA SER A 110 24.56 -3.06 0.06
C SER A 110 24.20 -1.78 0.81
N ALA A 111 24.28 -0.61 0.16
CA ALA A 111 23.99 0.70 0.75
C ALA A 111 22.51 0.89 1.14
N LEU A 112 21.58 0.16 0.50
CA LEU A 112 20.15 0.20 0.78
C LEU A 112 19.67 -0.93 1.71
N SER A 113 20.54 -1.84 2.15
CA SER A 113 20.16 -2.95 3.04
C SER A 113 19.93 -2.53 4.51
N GLY A 114 20.33 -1.31 4.87
CA GLY A 114 20.33 -0.79 6.24
C GLY A 114 18.99 -0.22 6.73
N GLY A 115 17.94 -1.05 6.75
CA GLY A 115 16.76 -0.79 7.59
C GLY A 115 15.53 -0.19 6.90
N ILE A 116 15.58 0.23 5.63
CA ILE A 116 14.35 0.46 4.84
C ILE A 116 14.03 -0.81 4.05
N THR A 117 12.83 -1.35 4.21
CA THR A 117 12.26 -2.33 3.27
C THR A 117 11.83 -1.63 1.97
N ARG A 118 12.80 -1.13 1.19
CA ARG A 118 12.51 -0.54 -0.12
C ARG A 118 12.09 -1.62 -1.10
N ASN A 119 11.07 -1.32 -1.90
CA ASN A 119 10.75 -2.15 -3.05
C ASN A 119 11.95 -2.11 -4.04
N PRO A 120 12.52 -3.26 -4.46
CA PRO A 120 13.67 -3.28 -5.34
C PRO A 120 13.42 -2.60 -6.69
N ALA A 121 12.18 -2.61 -7.20
CA ALA A 121 11.81 -1.89 -8.42
C ALA A 121 11.86 -0.36 -8.21
N ALA A 122 11.41 0.13 -7.06
CA ALA A 122 11.49 1.56 -6.73
C ALA A 122 12.95 2.01 -6.52
N ALA A 123 13.79 1.16 -5.90
CA ALA A 123 15.23 1.41 -5.77
C ALA A 123 15.93 1.43 -7.14
N ALA A 124 15.62 0.49 -8.04
CA ALA A 124 16.15 0.45 -9.40
C ALA A 124 15.71 1.66 -10.23
N ALA A 125 14.44 2.06 -10.17
CA ALA A 125 13.92 3.24 -10.87
C ALA A 125 14.60 4.54 -10.36
N ALA A 126 14.74 4.67 -9.04
CA ALA A 126 15.45 5.81 -8.44
C ALA A 126 16.92 5.85 -8.88
N ALA A 127 17.64 4.72 -8.87
CA ALA A 127 19.02 4.63 -9.33
C ALA A 127 19.14 4.97 -10.83
N ALA A 128 18.27 4.43 -11.68
CA ALA A 128 18.28 4.69 -13.12
C ALA A 128 18.16 6.19 -13.46
N ILE A 129 17.32 6.92 -12.74
CA ILE A 129 17.16 8.38 -12.94
C ILE A 129 18.28 9.17 -12.25
N SER A 130 18.73 8.75 -11.06
CA SER A 130 19.69 9.54 -10.25
C SER A 130 21.15 9.30 -10.60
N HIS A 131 21.52 8.26 -11.35
CA HIS A 131 22.92 7.84 -11.49
C HIS A 131 23.88 8.90 -12.05
N GLU A 132 23.43 9.77 -12.95
CA GLU A 132 24.22 10.88 -13.51
C GLU A 132 24.28 12.11 -12.60
N THR A 133 23.51 12.14 -11.51
CA THR A 133 23.41 13.31 -10.63
C THR A 133 24.57 13.41 -9.64
N ASN A 134 24.96 14.65 -9.30
CA ASN A 134 25.95 14.91 -8.26
C ASN A 134 25.53 14.27 -6.91
N ALA A 135 24.23 14.30 -6.57
CA ALA A 135 23.70 13.66 -5.37
C ALA A 135 24.04 12.16 -5.30
N TRP A 136 23.94 11.44 -6.41
CA TRP A 136 24.32 10.02 -6.48
C TRP A 136 25.82 9.78 -6.34
N SER A 137 26.66 10.71 -6.82
CA SER A 137 28.11 10.66 -6.57
C SER A 137 28.46 10.81 -5.08
N LEU A 138 27.65 11.55 -4.31
CA LEU A 138 27.81 11.71 -2.86
C LEU A 138 27.34 10.46 -2.10
N VAL A 139 26.24 9.84 -2.53
CA VAL A 139 25.74 8.55 -1.98
C VAL A 139 26.76 7.42 -2.25
N SER A 140 27.16 7.22 -3.50
CA SER A 140 28.13 6.19 -3.89
C SER A 140 29.53 6.43 -3.32
N GLY A 141 29.90 7.70 -3.10
CA GLY A 141 31.11 8.08 -2.36
C GLY A 141 31.02 7.95 -0.84
N GLY A 142 29.90 7.44 -0.30
CA GLY A 142 29.71 7.23 1.14
C GLY A 142 29.57 8.51 1.98
N LYS A 143 29.35 9.67 1.35
CA LYS A 143 29.20 10.98 2.01
C LYS A 143 27.77 11.26 2.46
N VAL A 144 26.78 10.61 1.83
CA VAL A 144 25.36 10.68 2.20
C VAL A 144 24.94 9.29 2.65
N ASP A 145 24.65 9.14 3.94
CA ASP A 145 24.14 7.89 4.50
C ASP A 145 22.61 7.82 4.39
N LEU A 146 22.13 6.95 3.50
CA LEU A 146 20.72 6.65 3.28
C LEU A 146 20.09 5.82 4.41
N ASN A 147 20.89 5.35 5.37
CA ASN A 147 20.44 4.61 6.55
C ASN A 147 20.47 5.48 7.82
N SER A 148 20.80 6.77 7.69
CA SER A 148 20.79 7.72 8.81
C SER A 148 19.37 7.91 9.35
N PRO A 149 19.16 7.93 10.68
CA PRO A 149 17.82 7.89 11.27
C PRO A 149 16.95 9.09 10.87
N ALA A 150 17.54 10.26 10.66
CA ALA A 150 16.83 11.44 10.16
C ALA A 150 16.28 11.25 8.73
N PHE A 151 17.03 10.57 7.86
CA PHE A 151 16.58 10.24 6.50
C PHE A 151 15.52 9.13 6.53
N LEU A 152 15.67 8.12 7.39
CA LEU A 152 14.65 7.08 7.59
C LEU A 152 13.31 7.69 8.02
N GLN A 153 13.32 8.56 9.04
CA GLN A 153 12.13 9.25 9.55
C GLN A 153 11.48 10.14 8.49
N ALA A 154 12.28 10.86 7.68
CA ALA A 154 11.75 11.68 6.60
C ALA A 154 11.06 10.84 5.50
N MET A 155 11.63 9.68 5.16
CA MET A 155 11.01 8.74 4.22
C MET A 155 9.72 8.13 4.78
N GLU A 156 9.68 7.81 6.08
CA GLU A 156 8.50 7.28 6.77
C GLU A 156 7.35 8.30 6.78
N LEU A 157 7.60 9.55 7.19
CA LEU A 157 6.61 10.63 7.15
C LEU A 157 6.12 10.91 5.70
N GLY A 158 7.00 10.78 4.70
CA GLY A 158 6.61 10.84 3.29
C GLY A 158 5.67 9.69 2.87
N MET A 159 5.89 8.48 3.38
CA MET A 159 4.98 7.36 3.14
C MET A 159 3.64 7.53 3.86
N GLU A 160 3.63 8.06 5.09
CA GLU A 160 2.40 8.39 5.82
C GLU A 160 1.57 9.45 5.08
N ALA A 161 2.20 10.52 4.58
CA ALA A 161 1.53 11.53 3.76
C ALA A 161 0.92 10.93 2.48
N SER A 162 1.63 10.02 1.81
CA SER A 162 1.12 9.28 0.64
C SER A 162 -0.07 8.38 0.99
N HIS A 163 0.01 7.62 2.09
CA HIS A 163 -1.11 6.82 2.58
C HIS A 163 -2.33 7.68 2.96
N HIS A 164 -2.12 8.87 3.53
CA HIS A 164 -3.22 9.79 3.84
C HIS A 164 -4.01 10.18 2.57
N ILE A 165 -3.32 10.51 1.47
CA ILE A 165 -3.98 10.76 0.17
C ILE A 165 -4.70 9.49 -0.34
N HIS A 166 -4.12 8.29 -0.14
CA HIS A 166 -4.76 7.04 -0.51
C HIS A 166 -6.08 6.79 0.24
N ASP A 167 -6.10 6.99 1.56
CA ASP A 167 -7.27 6.74 2.40
C ASP A 167 -8.41 7.73 2.10
N ILE A 168 -8.09 8.96 1.73
CA ILE A 168 -9.05 9.95 1.23
C ILE A 168 -9.62 9.49 -0.11
N ALA A 169 -8.77 9.08 -1.06
CA ALA A 169 -9.21 8.59 -2.37
C ALA A 169 -10.04 7.30 -2.29
N ALA A 170 -9.73 6.40 -1.35
CA ALA A 170 -10.54 5.22 -1.05
C ALA A 170 -11.90 5.58 -0.42
N GLY A 171 -12.09 6.82 0.02
CA GLY A 171 -13.25 7.28 0.76
C GLY A 171 -13.37 6.62 2.13
N GLY A 172 -12.24 6.37 2.80
CA GLY A 172 -12.18 5.93 4.20
C GLY A 172 -12.32 7.08 5.20
N ILE A 173 -11.95 8.30 4.78
CA ILE A 173 -11.98 9.51 5.62
C ILE A 173 -13.15 10.40 5.17
N GLU A 174 -14.25 10.39 5.93
CA GLU A 174 -15.46 11.17 5.61
C GLU A 174 -15.42 12.61 6.15
N ALA A 175 -14.61 12.87 7.18
CA ALA A 175 -14.45 14.19 7.80
C ALA A 175 -13.09 14.81 7.45
N LEU A 176 -13.04 15.50 6.30
CA LEU A 176 -11.84 16.22 5.85
C LEU A 176 -11.76 17.60 6.50
N SER A 177 -10.63 17.89 7.13
CA SER A 177 -10.37 19.15 7.85
C SER A 177 -10.13 20.35 6.92
N SER A 178 -9.54 20.10 5.75
CA SER A 178 -9.33 21.10 4.69
C SER A 178 -10.35 20.95 3.56
N GLU A 179 -10.70 22.07 2.93
CA GLU A 179 -11.50 22.08 1.71
C GLU A 179 -10.72 21.56 0.50
N ASP A 180 -9.41 21.79 0.43
CA ASP A 180 -8.54 21.34 -0.68
C ASP A 180 -8.46 19.81 -0.75
N LEU A 181 -8.51 19.13 0.40
CA LEU A 181 -8.55 17.65 0.45
C LEU A 181 -9.82 17.08 -0.20
N LYS A 182 -10.90 17.87 -0.34
CA LYS A 182 -12.12 17.45 -1.03
C LYS A 182 -11.96 17.44 -2.56
N ALA A 183 -10.88 18.03 -3.09
CA ALA A 183 -10.53 17.95 -4.50
C ALA A 183 -9.90 16.59 -4.89
N ILE A 184 -9.45 15.79 -3.91
CA ILE A 184 -8.89 14.46 -4.15
C ILE A 184 -9.98 13.54 -4.73
N PRO A 185 -9.77 12.92 -5.91
CA PRO A 185 -10.78 12.06 -6.53
C PRO A 185 -11.11 10.84 -5.66
N VAL A 186 -12.40 10.69 -5.30
CA VAL A 186 -12.89 9.50 -4.60
C VAL A 186 -13.13 8.36 -5.59
N LEU A 187 -12.34 7.29 -5.46
CA LEU A 187 -12.36 6.07 -6.27
C LEU A 187 -13.35 5.01 -5.74
N LYS A 188 -14.12 5.32 -4.69
CA LYS A 188 -15.10 4.40 -4.09
C LYS A 188 -16.28 4.12 -5.04
N PRO A 189 -16.61 2.84 -5.35
CA PRO A 189 -17.77 2.53 -6.19
C PRO A 189 -19.09 2.89 -5.48
N PRO A 190 -20.12 3.40 -6.21
CA PRO A 190 -21.42 3.73 -5.61
C PRO A 190 -22.13 2.51 -5.02
N LYS A 191 -22.52 2.57 -3.74
CA LYS A 191 -23.24 1.48 -3.03
C LYS A 191 -24.66 1.19 -3.58
N LYS A 192 -25.25 2.09 -4.36
CA LYS A 192 -26.55 1.90 -5.01
C LYS A 192 -26.33 2.01 -6.52
N SER A 193 -26.62 0.95 -7.24
CA SER A 193 -26.34 0.85 -8.68
C SER A 193 -27.41 1.47 -9.56
N PHE A 194 -28.50 2.05 -9.05
CA PHE A 194 -29.57 2.59 -9.89
C PHE A 194 -29.54 4.12 -9.96
N CYS A 195 -29.49 4.67 -11.17
CA CYS A 195 -29.71 6.10 -11.38
C CYS A 195 -31.19 6.45 -11.13
N PRO A 196 -31.55 7.26 -10.11
CA PRO A 196 -32.95 7.55 -9.79
C PRO A 196 -33.68 8.36 -10.86
N LYS A 197 -32.96 8.93 -11.84
CA LYS A 197 -33.51 9.81 -12.88
C LYS A 197 -33.85 9.08 -14.19
N CYS A 198 -33.23 7.93 -14.47
CA CYS A 198 -33.45 7.16 -15.69
C CYS A 198 -33.57 5.64 -15.47
N GLY A 199 -33.39 5.15 -14.25
CA GLY A 199 -33.47 3.72 -13.91
C GLY A 199 -32.36 2.86 -14.49
N SER A 200 -31.33 3.45 -15.12
CA SER A 200 -30.20 2.69 -15.65
C SER A 200 -29.34 2.13 -14.52
N ASP A 201 -28.88 0.90 -14.72
CA ASP A 201 -27.90 0.26 -13.86
C ASP A 201 -26.51 0.85 -14.13
N ILE A 202 -25.87 1.33 -13.08
CA ILE A 202 -24.48 1.82 -13.05
C ILE A 202 -23.52 0.67 -13.35
N HIS A 203 -23.90 -0.59 -13.10
CA HIS A 203 -23.13 -1.75 -13.53
C HIS A 203 -23.22 -1.99 -15.05
N ALA A 204 -24.28 -1.52 -15.74
CA ALA A 204 -24.27 -1.45 -17.21
C ALA A 204 -23.32 -0.35 -17.74
N HIS A 205 -22.75 0.45 -16.85
CA HIS A 205 -21.72 1.45 -17.12
C HIS A 205 -20.40 1.16 -16.38
N THR A 206 -20.12 -0.10 -16.01
CA THR A 206 -18.81 -0.52 -15.45
C THR A 206 -17.64 0.03 -16.25
N MET A 207 -17.69 -0.04 -17.58
CA MET A 207 -16.62 0.49 -18.46
C MET A 207 -16.43 2.02 -18.34
N LEU A 208 -17.47 2.79 -17.98
CA LEU A 208 -17.33 4.22 -17.70
C LEU A 208 -16.77 4.47 -16.28
N GLN A 209 -17.12 3.63 -15.31
CA GLN A 209 -16.52 3.67 -13.96
C GLN A 209 -15.03 3.28 -14.02
N TRP A 210 -14.67 2.24 -14.76
CA TRP A 210 -13.29 1.83 -15.03
C TRP A 210 -12.49 2.91 -15.77
N ARG A 211 -13.08 3.60 -16.76
CA ARG A 211 -12.43 4.77 -17.38
C ARG A 211 -12.22 5.88 -16.36
N LYS A 212 -13.26 6.26 -15.61
CA LYS A 212 -13.16 7.28 -14.55
C LYS A 212 -12.09 6.93 -13.51
N TRP A 213 -12.02 5.67 -13.08
CA TRP A 213 -10.98 5.18 -12.16
C TRP A 213 -9.60 5.22 -12.79
N ARG A 214 -9.42 4.75 -14.02
CA ARG A 214 -8.14 4.83 -14.74
C ARG A 214 -7.67 6.28 -14.85
N ASP A 215 -8.54 7.18 -15.33
CA ASP A 215 -8.22 8.59 -15.54
C ASP A 215 -7.85 9.31 -14.22
N HIS A 216 -8.63 9.13 -13.14
CA HIS A 216 -8.33 9.73 -11.84
C HIS A 216 -7.27 8.99 -11.01
N SER A 217 -6.98 7.71 -11.29
CA SER A 217 -5.94 6.97 -10.56
C SER A 217 -4.55 7.55 -10.81
N GLY A 218 -4.30 8.07 -12.02
CA GLY A 218 -3.08 8.82 -12.32
C GLY A 218 -2.95 10.09 -11.48
N GLU A 219 -4.03 10.86 -11.35
CA GLU A 219 -4.10 12.06 -10.50
C GLU A 219 -3.84 11.73 -9.02
N VAL A 220 -4.47 10.66 -8.51
CA VAL A 220 -4.28 10.21 -7.11
C VAL A 220 -2.85 9.75 -6.87
N VAL A 221 -2.24 8.97 -7.77
CA VAL A 221 -0.83 8.54 -7.65
C VAL A 221 0.13 9.72 -7.77
N GLN A 222 -0.17 10.71 -8.60
CA GLN A 222 0.61 11.95 -8.68
C GLN A 222 0.53 12.75 -7.38
N LEU A 223 -0.66 12.92 -6.79
CA LEU A 223 -0.85 13.59 -5.50
C LEU A 223 -0.16 12.83 -4.35
N GLN A 224 -0.24 11.50 -4.34
CA GLN A 224 0.46 10.64 -3.38
C GLN A 224 1.98 10.83 -3.43
N THR A 225 2.55 10.75 -4.64
CA THR A 225 4.00 10.91 -4.84
C THR A 225 4.47 12.32 -4.53
N GLN A 226 3.72 13.34 -4.96
CA GLN A 226 4.00 14.74 -4.63
C GLN A 226 3.97 15.00 -3.13
N ALA A 227 2.88 14.66 -2.43
CA ALA A 227 2.73 14.89 -1.00
C ALA A 227 3.81 14.15 -0.18
N GLY A 228 4.13 12.90 -0.57
CA GLY A 228 5.19 12.13 0.07
C GLY A 228 6.59 12.69 -0.16
N MET A 229 6.90 13.13 -1.38
CA MET A 229 8.18 13.77 -1.69
C MET A 229 8.32 15.13 -0.98
N GLU A 230 7.29 15.98 -1.02
CA GLU A 230 7.29 17.27 -0.33
C GLU A 230 7.50 17.10 1.18
N THR A 231 6.79 16.18 1.81
CA THR A 231 6.93 15.89 3.25
C THR A 231 8.35 15.41 3.60
N ALA A 232 8.91 14.48 2.82
CA ALA A 232 10.27 13.99 3.04
C ALA A 232 11.35 15.06 2.80
N ILE A 233 11.18 15.91 1.78
CA ILE A 233 12.08 17.02 1.46
C ILE A 233 12.02 18.09 2.56
N ILE A 234 10.83 18.44 3.05
CA ILE A 234 10.66 19.40 4.15
C ILE A 234 11.34 18.87 5.43
N GLN A 235 11.13 17.59 5.79
CA GLN A 235 11.75 17.01 6.99
C GLN A 235 13.28 16.93 6.88
N THR A 236 13.82 16.51 5.73
CA THR A 236 15.28 16.49 5.52
C THR A 236 15.88 17.90 5.51
N ALA A 237 15.23 18.87 4.86
CA ALA A 237 15.66 20.27 4.88
C ALA A 237 15.66 20.87 6.29
N ALA A 238 14.60 20.61 7.09
CA ALA A 238 14.51 21.06 8.47
C ALA A 238 15.64 20.47 9.34
N HIS A 239 15.97 19.18 9.19
CA HIS A 239 17.09 18.56 9.87
C HIS A 239 18.44 19.23 9.50
N TYR A 240 18.68 19.48 8.20
CA TYR A 240 19.93 20.13 7.78
C TYR A 240 20.02 21.58 8.24
N LEU A 241 18.94 22.37 8.19
CA LEU A 241 18.92 23.73 8.72
C LEU A 241 19.24 23.75 10.22
N ALA A 242 18.58 22.90 11.03
CA ALA A 242 18.88 22.79 12.46
C ALA A 242 20.35 22.38 12.74
N SER A 243 20.94 21.55 11.88
CA SER A 243 22.36 21.18 11.98
C SER A 243 23.31 22.33 11.61
N ILE A 244 22.93 23.19 10.66
CA ILE A 244 23.69 24.38 10.27
C ILE A 244 23.62 25.42 11.40
N ASP A 245 22.43 25.72 11.93
CA ASP A 245 22.25 26.64 13.06
C ASP A 245 23.10 26.22 14.28
N ALA A 246 23.15 24.92 14.58
CA ALA A 246 23.98 24.37 15.65
C ALA A 246 25.49 24.55 15.40
N LEU A 247 25.95 24.41 14.15
CA LEU A 247 27.34 24.64 13.77
C LEU A 247 27.68 26.14 13.78
N GLU A 248 26.79 27.02 13.34
CA GLU A 248 26.98 28.47 13.40
C GLU A 248 27.11 28.95 14.84
N LEU A 249 26.31 28.41 15.78
CA LEU A 249 26.46 28.68 17.21
C LEU A 249 27.82 28.22 17.76
N GLN A 250 28.29 27.02 17.39
CA GLN A 250 29.62 26.55 17.78
C GLN A 250 30.76 27.40 17.22
N VAL A 251 30.64 27.86 15.97
CA VAL A 251 31.61 28.78 15.36
C VAL A 251 31.60 30.13 16.06
N GLN A 252 30.44 30.66 16.44
CA GLN A 252 30.32 31.91 17.22
C GLN A 252 30.90 31.75 18.63
N GLU A 253 30.67 30.63 19.31
CA GLU A 253 31.24 30.33 20.63
C GLU A 253 32.77 30.19 20.57
N LEU A 254 33.30 29.45 19.59
CA LEU A 254 34.75 29.32 19.36
C LEU A 254 35.39 30.66 18.98
N GLN A 255 34.72 31.49 18.17
CA GLN A 255 35.20 32.82 17.82
C GLN A 255 35.23 33.74 19.05
N ALA A 256 34.18 33.73 19.88
CA ALA A 256 34.14 34.48 21.13
C ALA A 256 35.21 34.00 22.13
N ALA A 257 35.48 32.70 22.20
CA ALA A 257 36.56 32.14 23.01
C ALA A 257 37.95 32.55 22.50
N LEU A 258 38.14 32.61 21.17
CA LEU A 258 39.37 33.08 20.53
C LEU A 258 39.59 34.58 20.75
N ASP A 259 38.54 35.40 20.61
CA ASP A 259 38.60 36.85 20.84
C ASP A 259 38.79 37.21 22.33
N ALA A 260 38.38 36.33 23.24
CA ALA A 260 38.62 36.46 24.69
C ALA A 260 39.97 35.89 25.15
N ALA A 261 40.68 35.14 24.31
CA ALA A 261 41.97 34.54 24.66
C ALA A 261 43.10 35.58 24.58
N ASP A 262 43.78 35.83 25.70
CA ASP A 262 45.03 36.60 25.71
C ASP A 262 46.16 35.76 25.09
N PRO A 263 46.72 36.16 23.93
CA PRO A 263 47.73 35.38 23.23
C PRO A 263 49.06 35.25 24.00
N ASP A 264 49.34 36.14 24.96
CA ASP A 264 50.56 36.04 25.76
C ASP A 264 50.35 35.12 26.98
N ALA A 265 49.17 35.16 27.60
CA ALA A 265 48.80 34.18 28.64
C ALA A 265 48.74 32.74 28.10
N VAL A 266 48.25 32.54 26.87
CA VAL A 266 48.24 31.21 26.22
C VAL A 266 49.67 30.71 25.94
N LYS A 267 50.58 31.57 25.49
CA LYS A 267 52.00 31.20 25.32
C LYS A 267 52.67 30.85 26.64
N GLU A 268 52.38 31.60 27.70
CA GLU A 268 52.94 31.33 29.03
C GLU A 268 52.42 29.99 29.60
N ALA A 269 51.12 29.71 29.46
CA ALA A 269 50.54 28.42 29.81
C ALA A 269 51.17 27.25 29.03
N MET A 270 51.27 27.36 27.70
CA MET A 270 51.94 26.37 26.86
C MET A 270 53.42 26.17 27.22
N ALA A 271 54.14 27.25 27.53
CA ALA A 271 55.53 27.18 27.94
C ALA A 271 55.68 26.45 29.29
N ILE A 272 54.77 26.68 30.24
CA ILE A 272 54.74 25.98 31.53
C ILE A 272 54.43 24.48 31.35
N GLU A 273 53.46 24.12 30.50
CA GLU A 273 53.18 22.72 30.19
C GLU A 273 54.38 22.02 29.55
N PHE A 274 54.99 22.65 28.53
CA PHE A 274 56.16 22.12 27.84
C PHE A 274 57.40 22.00 28.76
N ASP A 275 57.65 22.98 29.63
CA ASP A 275 58.70 22.92 30.65
C ASP A 275 58.45 21.79 31.67
N ASN A 276 57.20 21.55 32.06
CA ASN A 276 56.85 20.48 32.98
C ASN A 276 57.01 19.09 32.34
N GLU A 277 56.59 18.94 31.07
CA GLU A 277 56.73 17.70 30.31
C GLU A 277 58.22 17.39 30.05
N ILE A 278 59.01 18.36 29.60
CA ILE A 278 60.47 18.22 29.44
C ILE A 278 61.16 17.89 30.76
N ARG A 279 60.79 18.54 31.88
CA ARG A 279 61.38 18.20 33.20
C ARG A 279 60.99 16.79 33.64
N ALA A 280 59.75 16.36 33.38
CA ALA A 280 59.31 15.00 33.68
C ALA A 280 60.12 13.97 32.86
N GLU A 281 60.25 14.17 31.55
CA GLU A 281 61.01 13.30 30.65
C GLU A 281 62.50 13.25 31.03
N ILE A 282 63.16 14.41 31.19
CA ILE A 282 64.56 14.49 31.64
C ILE A 282 64.75 13.85 33.03
N SER A 283 63.80 14.02 33.96
CA SER A 283 63.90 13.39 35.28
C SER A 283 63.79 11.87 35.21
N ALA A 284 62.94 11.34 34.33
CA ALA A 284 62.79 9.90 34.11
C ALA A 284 64.03 9.31 33.41
N GLU A 285 64.59 9.99 32.41
CA GLU A 285 65.86 9.61 31.77
C GLU A 285 67.02 9.63 32.76
N LEU A 286 67.11 10.67 33.60
CA LEU A 286 68.15 10.79 34.62
C LEU A 286 68.02 9.71 35.70
N GLU A 287 66.81 9.42 36.18
CA GLU A 287 66.57 8.32 37.12
C GLU A 287 66.93 6.95 36.53
N ALA A 288 66.62 6.71 35.25
CA ALA A 288 67.00 5.49 34.57
C ALA A 288 68.53 5.37 34.46
N ALA A 289 69.21 6.42 33.97
CA ALA A 289 70.67 6.45 33.85
C ALA A 289 71.38 6.30 35.21
N LEU A 290 70.83 6.88 36.28
CA LEU A 290 71.39 6.76 37.63
C LEU A 290 71.19 5.34 38.19
N ARG A 291 70.04 4.71 37.94
CA ARG A 291 69.82 3.29 38.30
C ARG A 291 70.80 2.38 37.58
N ASP A 292 70.99 2.57 36.28
CA ASP A 292 71.94 1.78 35.48
C ASP A 292 73.38 1.92 35.99
N GLN A 293 73.81 3.15 36.36
CA GLN A 293 75.11 3.38 36.98
C GLN A 293 75.26 2.70 38.34
N ILE A 294 74.24 2.82 39.22
CA ILE A 294 74.24 2.17 40.53
C ILE A 294 74.24 0.64 40.40
N GLU A 295 73.51 0.08 39.42
CA GLU A 295 73.55 -1.35 39.13
C GLU A 295 74.90 -1.83 38.60
N GLU A 296 75.58 -1.06 37.75
CA GLU A 296 76.95 -1.35 37.31
C GLU A 296 77.96 -1.26 38.47
N GLU A 297 77.85 -0.25 39.35
CA GLU A 297 78.75 -0.09 40.49
C GLU A 297 78.55 -1.20 41.53
N ILE A 298 77.30 -1.56 41.86
CA ILE A 298 76.98 -2.71 42.72
C ILE A 298 77.44 -4.03 42.08
N ARG A 299 77.32 -4.17 40.75
CA ARG A 299 77.82 -5.34 39.99
C ARG A 299 79.34 -5.42 40.05
N ALA A 300 80.05 -4.30 39.95
CA ALA A 300 81.50 -4.21 40.11
C ALA A 300 81.95 -4.54 41.55
N GLU A 301 81.29 -3.97 42.57
CA GLU A 301 81.52 -4.27 43.99
C GLU A 301 81.26 -5.74 44.34
N LEU A 302 80.22 -6.36 43.79
CA LEU A 302 79.92 -7.79 43.98
C LEU A 302 80.95 -8.69 43.29
N VAL A 303 81.49 -8.28 42.14
CA VAL A 303 82.59 -8.99 41.47
C VAL A 303 83.88 -8.84 42.28
N ALA A 304 84.21 -7.65 42.77
CA ALA A 304 85.36 -7.41 43.65
C ALA A 304 85.25 -8.17 44.98
N SER A 305 84.07 -8.20 45.60
CA SER A 305 83.82 -8.97 46.83
C SER A 305 83.93 -10.48 46.60
N ARG A 306 83.53 -10.98 45.42
CA ARG A 306 83.73 -12.40 45.05
C ARG A 306 85.20 -12.76 44.86
N THR A 307 86.07 -11.87 44.39
CA THR A 307 87.50 -12.18 44.23
C THR A 307 88.25 -12.26 45.57
N ILE A 308 87.71 -11.69 46.65
CA ILE A 308 88.26 -11.86 48.02
C ILE A 308 87.84 -13.22 48.62
N SER A 309 86.67 -13.75 48.25
CA SER A 309 86.14 -15.02 48.79
C SER A 309 86.66 -16.30 48.12
N SER A 310 87.46 -16.21 47.04
CA SER A 310 87.90 -17.37 46.26
C SER A 310 89.40 -17.70 46.38
N LEU A 311 90.04 -17.37 47.51
CA LEU A 311 91.45 -17.75 47.79
C LEU A 311 91.58 -19.10 48.53
N ALA A 312 90.86 -20.13 48.07
CA ALA A 312 91.02 -21.51 48.53
C ALA A 312 90.62 -22.51 47.42
N GLY A 313 91.51 -23.44 47.05
CA GLY A 313 91.14 -24.66 46.28
C GLY A 313 91.70 -24.85 44.86
N THR A 314 93.02 -25.06 44.75
CA THR A 314 93.69 -26.08 43.91
C THR A 314 93.19 -26.45 42.47
N VAL A 315 94.04 -26.12 41.48
CA VAL A 315 94.57 -26.99 40.38
C VAL A 315 93.62 -27.90 39.56
N SER A 316 93.43 -27.57 38.27
CA SER A 316 93.75 -28.46 37.10
C SER A 316 93.46 -27.83 35.71
N ARG A 317 94.20 -28.29 34.68
CA ARG A 317 93.98 -28.17 33.20
C ARG A 317 94.07 -29.61 32.61
N PRO A 318 93.85 -29.94 31.30
CA PRO A 318 93.57 -29.11 30.11
C PRO A 318 92.48 -29.65 29.13
N MET A 319 92.46 -29.13 27.88
CA MET A 319 91.64 -29.46 26.68
C MET A 319 90.22 -28.85 26.70
N GLY A 320 89.64 -28.27 25.63
CA GLY A 320 89.74 -28.49 24.18
C GLY A 320 88.37 -29.04 23.71
N THR A 321 87.65 -28.56 22.68
CA THR A 321 87.98 -27.79 21.47
C THR A 321 86.79 -26.92 20.98
N THR A 322 87.01 -26.19 19.87
CA THR A 322 86.08 -25.41 19.01
C THR A 322 84.58 -25.79 18.94
N PHE A 323 83.68 -24.79 19.00
CA PHE A 323 82.65 -24.56 17.94
C PHE A 323 82.04 -23.13 17.94
N ARG A 324 81.36 -22.77 16.84
CA ARG A 324 80.85 -21.41 16.49
C ARG A 324 79.44 -21.10 17.06
N PRO A 325 79.01 -19.82 17.10
CA PRO A 325 77.75 -19.38 17.73
C PRO A 325 76.53 -19.51 16.80
N LYS A 326 75.32 -19.52 17.36
CA LYS A 326 74.08 -19.31 16.60
C LYS A 326 72.92 -18.69 17.40
N SER A 327 72.46 -17.54 16.91
CA SER A 327 71.11 -16.93 16.95
C SER A 327 70.09 -17.27 18.06
N THR A 328 69.55 -16.19 18.63
CA THR A 328 68.17 -16.05 19.11
C THR A 328 67.12 -16.63 18.16
N PRO A 329 66.00 -17.13 18.72
CA PRO A 329 64.68 -17.03 18.09
C PRO A 329 63.75 -16.10 18.90
N ALA A 330 63.00 -15.25 18.20
CA ALA A 330 61.97 -14.39 18.79
C ALA A 330 60.74 -15.19 19.26
N ALA A 331 60.09 -14.73 20.33
CA ALA A 331 58.83 -15.28 20.80
C ALA A 331 57.63 -14.73 20.01
N LYS A 332 56.64 -15.59 19.74
CA LYS A 332 55.32 -15.18 19.23
C LYS A 332 54.48 -14.52 20.33
N PRO A 333 53.66 -13.50 20.02
CA PRO A 333 52.49 -13.16 20.83
C PRO A 333 51.23 -13.89 20.32
N THR A 334 50.45 -14.45 21.24
CA THR A 334 49.00 -14.71 21.07
C THR A 334 48.30 -14.58 22.43
N PRO A 335 46.99 -14.28 22.48
CA PRO A 335 46.41 -13.46 23.56
C PRO A 335 45.61 -14.26 24.62
N LYS A 336 45.23 -13.60 25.72
CA LYS A 336 43.86 -13.62 26.32
C LYS A 336 43.74 -12.92 27.69
N LYS A 337 42.71 -12.07 27.81
CA LYS A 337 41.83 -11.78 28.98
C LYS A 337 40.75 -10.77 28.50
N LYS A 338 39.42 -10.85 28.73
CA LYS A 338 38.58 -11.52 29.76
C LYS A 338 38.89 -11.00 31.18
N GLU A 339 38.00 -10.66 32.12
CA GLU A 339 36.55 -10.77 32.35
C GLU A 339 35.98 -9.46 32.96
N GLU A 340 34.67 -9.14 33.10
CA GLU A 340 33.43 -9.44 32.34
C GLU A 340 32.19 -8.78 33.06
N LYS A 341 31.46 -7.82 32.45
CA LYS A 341 30.01 -7.53 32.68
C LYS A 341 29.51 -6.91 34.04
N THR A 342 28.60 -5.93 33.98
CA THR A 342 27.56 -5.70 35.01
C THR A 342 26.27 -5.10 34.42
N GLU A 343 25.13 -5.53 34.96
CA GLU A 343 23.77 -5.17 34.53
C GLU A 343 23.09 -4.25 35.55
N THR A 344 22.01 -3.56 35.16
CA THR A 344 20.93 -3.19 36.09
C THR A 344 19.61 -3.06 35.32
N LYS A 345 18.47 -3.24 36.01
CA LYS A 345 17.19 -3.69 35.44
C LYS A 345 16.02 -3.06 36.22
N GLU A 346 14.83 -3.04 35.59
CA GLU A 346 13.50 -2.73 36.18
C GLU A 346 13.29 -1.21 36.42
N GLU A 347 12.09 -0.63 36.22
CA GLU A 347 10.81 -1.03 36.82
C GLU A 347 9.61 -1.05 35.83
N LYS A 348 8.56 -1.82 36.20
CA LYS A 348 7.27 -1.93 35.51
C LYS A 348 6.16 -1.82 36.57
N THR A 349 5.11 -1.03 36.30
CA THR A 349 3.86 -1.10 37.07
C THR A 349 2.62 -1.02 36.18
N GLU A 350 1.70 -1.94 36.45
CA GLU A 350 0.31 -1.99 35.98
C GLU A 350 -0.56 -1.19 37.01
N THR A 351 -1.89 -1.01 36.95
CA THR A 351 -3.02 -1.52 36.15
C THR A 351 -4.20 -0.55 36.36
N LYS A 352 -5.28 -0.63 35.55
CA LYS A 352 -6.66 -1.01 35.97
C LYS A 352 -7.79 -0.33 35.16
N GLU A 353 -8.85 -1.11 34.96
CA GLU A 353 -10.09 -0.83 34.21
C GLU A 353 -11.08 0.08 34.95
N GLU A 354 -12.03 0.70 34.24
CA GLU A 354 -13.47 0.52 34.54
C GLU A 354 -14.41 0.87 33.36
N LYS A 355 -15.69 0.58 33.52
CA LYS A 355 -16.71 0.33 32.48
C LYS A 355 -18.02 1.06 32.80
N SER A 356 -18.66 1.71 31.83
CA SER A 356 -20.12 1.97 31.88
C SER A 356 -20.76 2.49 30.57
N GLU A 357 -21.63 1.65 30.00
CA GLU A 357 -22.89 2.02 29.33
C GLU A 357 -24.03 1.77 30.36
N PRO A 358 -25.28 2.33 30.28
CA PRO A 358 -26.24 1.95 29.21
C PRO A 358 -27.49 2.86 28.91
N LYS A 359 -28.36 2.34 28.02
CA LYS A 359 -29.80 2.63 27.75
C LYS A 359 -30.16 3.85 26.89
N GLU A 360 -30.89 3.71 25.78
CA GLU A 360 -32.28 3.21 25.56
C GLU A 360 -33.38 4.12 26.15
N GLU A 361 -34.21 4.72 25.28
CA GLU A 361 -35.64 4.36 25.18
C GLU A 361 -36.33 4.89 23.91
N LYS A 362 -37.51 4.34 23.62
CA LYS A 362 -38.29 4.47 22.37
C LYS A 362 -39.74 4.76 22.73
N SER A 363 -40.40 5.74 22.13
CA SER A 363 -41.88 5.81 22.16
C SER A 363 -42.53 6.59 21.01
N GLU A 364 -43.43 5.88 20.35
CA GLU A 364 -44.56 6.29 19.51
C GLU A 364 -45.73 5.37 19.98
N PRO A 365 -46.98 5.49 19.51
CA PRO A 365 -47.67 6.62 18.87
C PRO A 365 -49.05 6.86 19.56
N LYS A 366 -49.96 7.63 18.92
CA LYS A 366 -51.41 7.38 19.06
C LYS A 366 -52.24 7.92 17.90
N GLU A 367 -53.08 7.06 17.34
CA GLU A 367 -54.16 7.40 16.40
C GLU A 367 -55.37 7.99 17.14
N GLU A 368 -56.23 8.74 16.44
CA GLU A 368 -57.68 8.60 16.61
C GLU A 368 -58.44 8.96 15.32
N LYS A 369 -59.64 8.40 15.17
CA LYS A 369 -60.37 8.22 13.90
C LYS A 369 -61.82 8.68 14.03
N SER A 370 -62.32 9.55 13.15
CA SER A 370 -63.78 9.73 12.98
C SER A 370 -64.18 10.32 11.61
N GLU A 371 -65.21 9.71 11.05
CA GLU A 371 -66.05 10.11 9.90
C GLU A 371 -67.52 10.03 10.38
N PRO A 372 -68.59 10.33 9.60
CA PRO A 372 -68.68 11.00 8.28
C PRO A 372 -69.77 12.09 8.19
N LYS A 373 -69.85 12.83 7.07
CA LYS A 373 -71.14 13.21 6.43
C LYS A 373 -70.99 13.78 5.00
N GLU A 374 -71.97 13.46 4.14
CA GLU A 374 -72.05 13.91 2.75
C GLU A 374 -72.57 15.36 2.58
N GLU A 375 -72.08 16.08 1.56
CA GLU A 375 -72.91 16.92 0.69
C GLU A 375 -72.19 17.23 -0.66
N LYS A 376 -72.93 17.26 -1.78
CA LYS A 376 -72.38 17.48 -3.14
C LYS A 376 -72.28 18.98 -3.49
N LYS A 377 -71.15 19.43 -4.05
CA LYS A 377 -71.06 20.62 -4.94
C LYS A 377 -70.03 20.45 -6.07
N GLU A 378 -70.24 21.27 -7.10
CA GLU A 378 -69.58 21.29 -8.42
C GLU A 378 -68.19 21.99 -8.43
N PRO A 379 -67.45 22.05 -9.56
CA PRO A 379 -66.00 21.83 -9.54
C PRO A 379 -65.16 23.05 -9.12
N GLU A 380 -64.25 22.83 -8.16
CA GLU A 380 -63.22 23.80 -7.81
C GLU A 380 -61.88 23.58 -8.54
N LYS A 381 -61.17 24.69 -8.75
CA LYS A 381 -59.93 24.76 -9.52
C LYS A 381 -58.77 24.14 -8.74
N LYS A 382 -58.05 23.20 -9.35
CA LYS A 382 -56.83 22.59 -8.76
C LYS A 382 -55.81 23.69 -8.43
N SER A 383 -55.37 23.74 -7.17
CA SER A 383 -54.30 24.64 -6.74
C SER A 383 -52.93 24.09 -7.16
N ALA A 384 -51.93 24.97 -7.31
CA ALA A 384 -50.59 24.61 -7.77
C ALA A 384 -49.85 23.62 -6.83
N ALA A 385 -50.28 23.48 -5.57
CA ALA A 385 -49.73 22.52 -4.62
C ALA A 385 -49.99 21.06 -5.03
N GLN A 386 -51.10 20.77 -5.71
CA GLN A 386 -51.46 19.43 -6.21
C GLN A 386 -50.54 18.94 -7.36
N MET A 387 -49.67 19.81 -7.88
CA MET A 387 -48.75 19.49 -8.99
C MET A 387 -47.31 19.22 -8.51
N MET A 388 -47.03 19.36 -7.20
CA MET A 388 -45.68 19.24 -6.62
C MET A 388 -45.48 17.98 -5.75
N PHE A 389 -46.56 17.34 -5.32
CA PHE A 389 -46.54 16.03 -4.66
C PHE A 389 -47.68 15.17 -5.25
N GLY A 390 -47.44 13.86 -5.38
CA GLY A 390 -48.20 12.91 -6.21
C GLY A 390 -49.71 13.15 -6.32
N GLY A 391 -50.22 13.16 -7.55
CA GLY A 391 -51.64 13.34 -7.83
C GLY A 391 -52.50 12.33 -7.06
N GLY A 392 -53.64 12.80 -6.51
CA GLY A 392 -54.50 11.98 -5.67
C GLY A 392 -55.02 10.73 -6.40
N ARG A 393 -55.04 9.59 -5.68
CA ARG A 393 -55.50 8.28 -6.18
C ARG A 393 -56.82 8.43 -6.95
N GLN A 394 -56.82 8.08 -8.22
CA GLN A 394 -58.05 8.04 -9.02
C GLN A 394 -58.91 6.89 -8.51
N LYS A 395 -60.14 7.18 -8.07
CA LYS A 395 -61.07 6.15 -7.59
C LYS A 395 -61.79 5.53 -8.78
N VAL A 396 -61.66 4.21 -8.93
CA VAL A 396 -62.42 3.38 -9.86
C VAL A 396 -63.06 2.29 -9.02
N SER A 397 -64.34 2.00 -9.20
CA SER A 397 -65.08 1.00 -8.42
C SER A 397 -65.47 -0.20 -9.29
N PHE A 398 -65.35 -1.40 -8.73
CA PHE A 398 -65.81 -2.63 -9.36
C PHE A 398 -67.29 -2.90 -9.05
N GLU A 399 -68.08 -3.19 -10.08
CA GLU A 399 -69.46 -3.65 -9.97
C GLU A 399 -69.58 -5.01 -10.68
N GLY A 400 -69.43 -6.11 -9.93
CA GLY A 400 -69.46 -7.48 -10.45
C GLY A 400 -69.22 -8.53 -9.37
N ASP A 401 -69.17 -9.80 -9.76
CA ASP A 401 -68.90 -10.92 -8.84
C ASP A 401 -67.43 -10.94 -8.40
N GLU A 402 -67.17 -11.25 -7.12
CA GLU A 402 -65.81 -11.16 -6.52
C GLU A 402 -64.76 -11.99 -7.28
N GLY A 403 -65.15 -13.10 -7.91
CA GLY A 403 -64.27 -13.95 -8.72
C GLY A 403 -63.78 -13.30 -10.02
N ASP A 404 -64.49 -12.30 -10.55
CA ASP A 404 -64.09 -11.55 -11.75
C ASP A 404 -63.21 -10.33 -11.41
N LYS A 405 -63.22 -9.87 -10.14
CA LYS A 405 -62.44 -8.72 -9.66
C LYS A 405 -60.94 -8.80 -10.00
N PRO A 406 -60.24 -9.95 -9.88
CA PRO A 406 -58.82 -10.06 -10.26
C PRO A 406 -58.55 -9.77 -11.72
N GLN A 407 -59.43 -10.24 -12.62
CA GLN A 407 -59.25 -10.02 -14.06
C GLN A 407 -59.65 -8.59 -14.43
N TRP A 408 -60.78 -8.09 -13.92
CA TRP A 408 -61.21 -6.71 -14.11
C TRP A 408 -60.16 -5.70 -13.64
N PHE A 409 -59.53 -5.92 -12.49
CA PHE A 409 -58.53 -5.02 -11.93
C PHE A 409 -57.28 -4.92 -12.81
N LEU A 410 -56.82 -6.06 -13.35
CA LEU A 410 -55.68 -6.12 -14.28
C LEU A 410 -55.94 -5.38 -15.60
N ASP A 411 -57.20 -5.35 -16.05
CA ASP A 411 -57.59 -4.74 -17.32
C ASP A 411 -57.98 -3.26 -17.17
N ASN A 412 -58.49 -2.81 -16.00
CA ASN A 412 -59.10 -1.49 -15.84
C ASN A 412 -58.47 -0.60 -14.75
N ALA A 413 -57.86 -1.17 -13.70
CA ALA A 413 -57.54 -0.44 -12.47
C ALA A 413 -56.04 -0.33 -12.13
N LEU A 414 -55.13 -0.90 -12.93
CA LEU A 414 -53.67 -0.81 -12.68
C LEU A 414 -53.11 0.63 -12.66
N HIS A 415 -53.81 1.60 -13.25
CA HIS A 415 -53.47 3.02 -13.19
C HIS A 415 -53.75 3.68 -11.82
N THR A 416 -54.53 3.03 -10.96
CA THR A 416 -54.88 3.51 -9.60
C THR A 416 -53.77 3.22 -8.58
N ILE A 417 -52.85 2.31 -8.90
CA ILE A 417 -51.74 1.91 -8.03
C ILE A 417 -50.80 3.09 -7.82
N TYR A 418 -50.47 3.37 -6.57
CA TYR A 418 -49.55 4.44 -6.22
C TYR A 418 -48.14 4.13 -6.73
N ASP A 419 -47.58 5.03 -7.55
CA ASP A 419 -46.19 5.00 -8.01
C ASP A 419 -45.30 5.82 -7.06
N PRO A 420 -44.59 5.19 -6.10
CA PRO A 420 -43.71 5.90 -5.16
C PRO A 420 -42.49 6.56 -5.84
N HIS A 421 -42.21 6.24 -7.11
CA HIS A 421 -41.09 6.78 -7.87
C HIS A 421 -41.49 7.93 -8.80
N GLY A 422 -42.79 8.26 -8.90
CA GLY A 422 -43.29 9.39 -9.69
C GLY A 422 -42.95 9.29 -11.18
N THR A 423 -42.78 8.08 -11.72
CA THR A 423 -42.44 7.83 -13.12
C THR A 423 -43.60 8.12 -14.07
N GLY A 424 -44.83 8.15 -13.55
CA GLY A 424 -46.05 8.41 -14.31
C GLY A 424 -46.40 7.30 -15.32
N LYS A 425 -45.83 6.10 -15.15
CA LYS A 425 -46.07 4.94 -16.02
C LYS A 425 -46.96 3.95 -15.29
N GLU A 426 -48.10 3.66 -15.89
CA GLU A 426 -49.01 2.61 -15.41
C GLU A 426 -48.31 1.25 -15.38
N LEU A 427 -48.55 0.49 -14.31
CA LEU A 427 -48.04 -0.87 -14.18
C LEU A 427 -48.75 -1.78 -15.20
N LYS A 428 -48.01 -2.72 -15.78
CA LYS A 428 -48.54 -3.70 -16.74
C LYS A 428 -48.72 -5.06 -16.06
N PRO A 429 -49.73 -5.87 -16.43
CA PRO A 429 -49.94 -7.19 -15.81
C PRO A 429 -48.70 -8.09 -15.84
N ARG A 430 -47.92 -8.03 -16.93
CA ARG A 430 -46.69 -8.83 -17.12
C ARG A 430 -45.41 -8.24 -16.49
N THR A 431 -45.49 -7.08 -15.82
CA THR A 431 -44.33 -6.49 -15.13
C THR A 431 -43.86 -7.43 -14.02
N ILE A 432 -42.56 -7.74 -14.01
CA ILE A 432 -41.93 -8.58 -12.98
C ILE A 432 -41.61 -7.71 -11.77
N LEU A 433 -42.13 -8.11 -10.61
CA LEU A 433 -41.96 -7.44 -9.31
C LEU A 433 -40.74 -7.95 -8.56
N ALA A 434 -40.47 -9.27 -8.65
CA ALA A 434 -39.36 -9.94 -8.00
C ALA A 434 -38.86 -11.13 -8.83
N ARG A 435 -37.59 -11.53 -8.63
CA ARG A 435 -36.93 -12.65 -9.30
C ARG A 435 -36.16 -13.50 -8.30
N SER A 436 -36.24 -14.82 -8.44
CA SER A 436 -35.36 -15.78 -7.76
C SER A 436 -34.86 -16.85 -8.74
N SER A 437 -34.05 -17.79 -8.26
CA SER A 437 -33.68 -19.02 -8.99
C SER A 437 -34.89 -19.86 -9.41
N ASP A 438 -35.97 -19.79 -8.63
CA ASP A 438 -37.12 -20.71 -8.73
C ASP A 438 -38.27 -20.11 -9.55
N GLY A 439 -38.22 -18.80 -9.85
CA GLY A 439 -39.20 -18.14 -10.70
C GLY A 439 -39.18 -16.61 -10.65
N ASN A 440 -40.06 -16.00 -11.45
CA ASN A 440 -40.34 -14.56 -11.43
C ASN A 440 -41.77 -14.33 -10.94
N VAL A 441 -41.97 -13.40 -10.00
CA VAL A 441 -43.31 -12.93 -9.58
C VAL A 441 -43.70 -11.73 -10.44
N ARG A 442 -44.90 -11.73 -11.03
CA ARG A 442 -45.44 -10.60 -11.80
C ARG A 442 -46.67 -9.98 -11.14
N VAL A 443 -47.01 -8.75 -11.55
CA VAL A 443 -48.22 -8.02 -11.10
C VAL A 443 -49.48 -8.87 -11.24
N GLN A 444 -49.67 -9.53 -12.39
CA GLN A 444 -50.80 -10.45 -12.62
C GLN A 444 -50.85 -11.65 -11.66
N ASP A 445 -49.69 -12.12 -11.20
CA ASP A 445 -49.61 -13.30 -10.34
C ASP A 445 -49.97 -12.88 -8.91
N VAL A 446 -49.49 -11.71 -8.45
CA VAL A 446 -49.90 -11.09 -7.17
C VAL A 446 -51.40 -10.82 -7.11
N VAL A 447 -51.98 -10.15 -8.11
CA VAL A 447 -53.42 -9.80 -8.09
C VAL A 447 -54.32 -11.04 -8.06
N ARG A 448 -53.98 -12.08 -8.83
CA ARG A 448 -54.77 -13.33 -8.86
C ARG A 448 -54.62 -14.13 -7.58
N ILE A 449 -53.40 -14.33 -7.09
CA ILE A 449 -53.15 -15.06 -5.84
C ILE A 449 -53.82 -14.32 -4.66
N TYR A 450 -53.71 -12.99 -4.61
CA TYR A 450 -54.36 -12.19 -3.57
C TYR A 450 -55.90 -12.28 -3.64
N GLY A 451 -56.48 -12.20 -4.84
CA GLY A 451 -57.93 -12.32 -5.02
C GLY A 451 -58.50 -13.71 -4.70
N GLU A 452 -57.71 -14.78 -4.85
CA GLU A 452 -58.13 -16.16 -4.56
C GLU A 452 -57.80 -16.62 -3.13
N GLN A 453 -56.70 -16.14 -2.54
CA GLN A 453 -56.07 -16.70 -1.33
C GLN A 453 -55.71 -15.65 -0.26
N GLY A 454 -55.95 -14.36 -0.54
CA GLY A 454 -55.62 -13.25 0.37
C GLY A 454 -54.11 -13.04 0.57
N ILE A 455 -53.77 -12.40 1.70
CA ILE A 455 -52.37 -12.10 2.09
C ILE A 455 -51.55 -13.39 2.22
N ASP A 456 -52.13 -14.43 2.83
CA ASP A 456 -51.43 -15.67 3.19
C ASP A 456 -51.02 -16.54 1.99
N GLY A 457 -51.64 -16.35 0.82
CA GLY A 457 -51.25 -17.00 -0.42
C GLY A 457 -50.03 -16.38 -1.12
N LEU A 458 -49.67 -15.13 -0.78
CA LEU A 458 -48.57 -14.42 -1.43
C LEU A 458 -47.22 -14.92 -0.94
N SER A 459 -46.35 -15.29 -1.88
CA SER A 459 -45.00 -15.75 -1.55
C SER A 459 -44.16 -14.65 -0.89
N GLU A 460 -43.24 -15.04 0.00
CA GLU A 460 -42.25 -14.12 0.60
C GLU A 460 -41.46 -13.34 -0.47
N LEU A 461 -41.24 -13.97 -1.63
CA LEU A 461 -40.61 -13.34 -2.79
C LEU A 461 -41.43 -12.16 -3.34
N ALA A 462 -42.77 -12.20 -3.32
CA ALA A 462 -43.60 -11.06 -3.70
C ALA A 462 -43.39 -9.86 -2.76
N TRP A 463 -43.22 -10.11 -1.46
CA TRP A 463 -43.00 -9.09 -0.44
C TRP A 463 -41.63 -8.39 -0.52
N THR A 464 -40.68 -8.94 -1.29
CA THR A 464 -39.41 -8.24 -1.59
C THR A 464 -39.60 -6.97 -2.44
N SER A 465 -40.76 -6.81 -3.09
CA SER A 465 -41.09 -5.63 -3.90
C SER A 465 -42.04 -4.69 -3.14
N PRO A 466 -41.66 -3.43 -2.85
CA PRO A 466 -42.53 -2.46 -2.18
C PRO A 466 -43.83 -2.17 -2.95
N LEU A 467 -43.86 -2.44 -4.26
CA LEU A 467 -45.05 -2.30 -5.10
C LEU A 467 -46.16 -3.29 -4.74
N THR A 468 -45.83 -4.44 -4.13
CA THR A 468 -46.83 -5.46 -3.73
C THR A 468 -47.84 -4.91 -2.74
N GLN A 469 -47.40 -4.09 -1.76
CA GLN A 469 -48.32 -3.42 -0.84
C GLN A 469 -49.24 -2.42 -1.56
N TYR A 470 -48.70 -1.60 -2.47
CA TYR A 470 -49.50 -0.62 -3.20
C TYR A 470 -50.48 -1.26 -4.19
N ILE A 471 -50.17 -2.45 -4.73
CA ILE A 471 -51.09 -3.26 -5.54
C ILE A 471 -52.27 -3.74 -4.70
N ILE A 472 -52.01 -4.26 -3.49
CA ILE A 472 -53.05 -4.72 -2.55
C ILE A 472 -53.93 -3.55 -2.10
N GLU A 473 -53.33 -2.44 -1.64
CA GLU A 473 -54.08 -1.24 -1.26
C GLU A 473 -54.96 -0.71 -2.39
N ALA A 474 -54.48 -0.72 -3.64
CA ALA A 474 -55.27 -0.31 -4.78
C ALA A 474 -56.43 -1.29 -5.05
N TYR A 475 -56.16 -2.60 -5.01
CA TYR A 475 -57.15 -3.66 -5.20
C TYR A 475 -58.28 -3.63 -4.17
N ASP A 476 -57.97 -3.33 -2.91
CA ASP A 476 -58.95 -3.20 -1.83
C ASP A 476 -59.75 -1.90 -1.90
N THR A 477 -59.20 -0.84 -2.52
CA THR A 477 -59.92 0.43 -2.74
C THR A 477 -60.81 0.47 -3.98
N CYS A 478 -60.74 -0.55 -4.84
CA CYS A 478 -61.58 -0.72 -6.03
C CYS A 478 -62.78 -1.64 -5.76
#